data_AF-A0A521SDK2-F1
#
_entry.id   AF-A0A521SDK2-F1
#
_cell.length_a   1.000
_cell.length_b   1.000
_cell.length_c   1.000
_cell.angle_alpha   90.00
_cell.angle_beta   90.00
_cell.angle_gamma   90.00
#
_symmetry.space_group_name_H-M   'P 1'
#
loop_
_entity.id
_entity.type
_entity.pdbx_description
1 polymer ?
#
loop_
_entity_poly.entity_id
_entity_poly.type
_entity_poly.pdbx_seq_one_letter_code
_entity_poly.pdbx_strand_id
1 'polypeptide(L)'
;LTPKEQEEFVGLFTDLLERAYIGRIESYSDEKFAYVRENLDKDYGEVLSRIATNKGEEFSLNYKVHLVNGEWKVYDVVVENISLVNNYRSQFNRIIANSSYEELVRRMKERQIEVTAEKK
;
A
#
# COMPACT_ATOMS: atom_id res chain seq x y z
N LEU A 1 6.62 14.26 -15.62
CA LEU A 1 6.87 12.86 -16.00
C LEU A 1 6.35 12.65 -17.41
N THR A 2 7.19 12.13 -18.30
CA THR A 2 6.78 11.63 -19.61
C THR A 2 5.94 10.34 -19.44
N PRO A 3 5.17 9.91 -20.45
CA PRO A 3 4.42 8.65 -20.38
C PRO A 3 5.33 7.44 -20.05
N LYS A 4 6.55 7.42 -20.60
CA LYS A 4 7.53 6.38 -20.33
C LYS A 4 8.02 6.37 -18.88
N GLU A 5 8.25 7.55 -18.31
CA GLU A 5 8.64 7.68 -16.90
C GLU A 5 7.51 7.24 -15.96
N GLN A 6 6.25 7.54 -16.32
CA GLN A 6 5.09 7.07 -15.55
C GLN A 6 4.97 5.55 -15.58
N GLU A 7 5.14 4.93 -16.74
CA GLU A 7 5.10 3.47 -16.89
C GLU A 7 6.21 2.79 -16.08
N GLU A 8 7.45 3.30 -16.17
CA GLU A 8 8.58 2.79 -15.38
C GLU A 8 8.34 2.93 -13.88
N PHE A 9 7.84 4.08 -13.43
CA PHE A 9 7.52 4.31 -12.03
C PHE A 9 6.43 3.35 -11.53
N VAL A 10 5.37 3.14 -12.31
CA VAL A 10 4.29 2.20 -11.95
C VAL A 10 4.85 0.80 -11.77
N GLY A 11 5.72 0.34 -12.67
CA GLY A 11 6.40 -0.96 -12.52
C GLY A 11 7.23 -1.03 -11.24
N LEU A 12 8.12 -0.06 -11.02
CA LEU A 12 8.98 -0.02 -9.83
C LEU A 12 8.20 0.07 -8.52
N PHE A 13 7.08 0.81 -8.51
CA PHE A 13 6.24 0.95 -7.33
C PHE A 13 5.41 -0.30 -7.07
N THR A 14 4.94 -0.98 -8.12
CA THR A 14 4.29 -2.29 -8.01
C THR A 14 5.25 -3.29 -7.37
N ASP A 15 6.47 -3.42 -7.91
CA ASP A 15 7.51 -4.29 -7.37
C ASP A 15 7.84 -3.98 -5.90
N LEU A 16 7.83 -2.70 -5.51
CA LEU A 16 8.05 -2.29 -4.13
C LEU A 16 6.92 -2.75 -3.21
N LEU A 17 5.66 -2.55 -3.61
CA LEU A 17 4.49 -2.97 -2.84
C LEU A 17 4.41 -4.48 -2.72
N GLU A 18 4.70 -5.21 -3.80
CA GLU A 18 4.76 -6.67 -3.78
C GLU A 18 5.74 -7.17 -2.71
N ARG A 19 6.98 -6.68 -2.71
CA ARG A 19 7.98 -7.07 -1.70
C ARG A 19 7.60 -6.64 -0.28
N ALA A 20 6.97 -5.49 -0.14
CA ALA A 20 6.64 -4.92 1.16
C ALA A 20 5.49 -5.67 1.85
N TYR A 21 4.53 -6.19 1.07
CA TYR A 21 3.27 -6.68 1.61
C TYR A 21 2.95 -8.14 1.25
N ILE A 22 3.38 -8.69 0.11
CA ILE A 22 3.13 -10.10 -0.23
C ILE A 22 3.70 -11.01 0.86
N GLY A 23 4.95 -10.76 1.30
CA GLY A 23 5.55 -11.55 2.38
C GLY A 23 4.77 -11.49 3.70
N ARG A 24 4.04 -10.40 3.96
CA ARG A 24 3.20 -10.24 5.16
C ARG A 24 1.85 -10.93 4.98
N ILE A 25 1.22 -10.80 3.81
CA ILE A 25 -0.04 -11.50 3.48
C ILE A 25 0.17 -13.02 3.47
N GLU A 26 1.27 -13.52 2.89
CA GLU A 26 1.63 -14.94 2.93
C GLU A 26 1.87 -15.43 4.36
N SER A 27 2.42 -14.59 5.25
CA SER A 27 2.61 -14.95 6.66
C SER A 27 1.32 -15.08 7.48
N TYR A 28 0.20 -14.55 6.94
CA TYR A 28 -1.11 -14.52 7.59
C TYR A 28 -2.07 -15.61 7.07
N SER A 29 -1.58 -16.59 6.32
CA SER A 29 -2.39 -17.65 5.68
C SER A 29 -3.23 -18.50 6.64
N ASP A 30 -2.84 -18.57 7.91
CA ASP A 30 -3.50 -19.39 8.95
C ASP A 30 -4.41 -18.57 9.88
N GLU A 31 -4.67 -17.30 9.55
CA GLU A 31 -5.31 -16.33 10.45
C GLU A 31 -6.77 -16.06 10.11
N LYS A 32 -7.57 -15.72 11.11
CA LYS A 32 -9.00 -15.44 10.92
C LYS A 32 -9.15 -14.03 10.33
N PHE A 33 -9.43 -13.98 9.03
CA PHE A 33 -9.80 -12.76 8.34
C PHE A 33 -11.29 -12.47 8.51
N ALA A 34 -11.62 -11.32 9.09
CA ALA A 34 -13.01 -10.90 9.32
C ALA A 34 -13.30 -9.57 8.64
N TYR A 35 -14.26 -9.56 7.72
CA TYR A 35 -14.86 -8.33 7.21
C TYR A 35 -15.79 -7.77 8.28
N VAL A 36 -15.49 -6.57 8.76
CA VAL A 36 -16.22 -5.95 9.88
C VAL A 36 -17.37 -5.10 9.38
N ARG A 37 -17.10 -4.22 8.41
CA ARG A 37 -18.09 -3.34 7.79
C ARG A 37 -17.57 -2.74 6.50
N GLU A 38 -18.49 -2.26 5.68
CA GLU A 38 -18.22 -1.41 4.54
C GLU A 38 -18.90 -0.05 4.73
N ASN A 39 -18.29 0.99 4.16
CA ASN A 39 -18.89 2.31 4.01
C ASN A 39 -18.70 2.75 2.56
N LEU A 40 -19.79 3.13 1.90
CA LEU A 40 -19.77 3.55 0.50
C LEU A 40 -20.22 5.01 0.40
N ASP A 41 -19.52 5.79 -0.40
CA ASP A 41 -19.86 7.16 -0.78
C ASP A 41 -19.67 7.35 -2.29
N LYS A 42 -20.79 7.23 -3.02
CA LYS A 42 -20.83 7.27 -4.49
C LYS A 42 -19.86 6.25 -5.10
N ASP A 43 -18.81 6.76 -5.75
CA ASP A 43 -17.80 5.96 -6.43
C ASP A 43 -16.66 5.55 -5.49
N TYR A 44 -16.65 5.97 -4.23
CA TYR A 44 -15.63 5.61 -3.24
C TYR A 44 -16.19 4.71 -2.15
N GLY A 45 -15.32 3.90 -1.56
CA GLY A 45 -15.68 3.05 -0.44
C GLY A 45 -14.51 2.72 0.48
N GLU A 46 -14.84 2.28 1.68
CA GLU A 46 -13.91 1.74 2.65
C GLU A 46 -14.42 0.39 3.15
N VAL A 47 -13.59 -0.64 3.07
CA VAL A 47 -13.88 -1.98 3.60
C VAL A 47 -12.97 -2.22 4.80
N LEU A 48 -13.54 -2.16 6.00
CA LEU A 48 -12.84 -2.43 7.25
C LEU A 48 -12.75 -3.94 7.47
N SER A 49 -11.54 -4.43 7.57
CA SER A 49 -11.22 -5.83 7.89
C SER A 49 -10.39 -5.91 9.15
N ARG A 50 -10.46 -7.05 9.83
CA ARG A 50 -9.58 -7.40 10.94
C ARG A 50 -8.92 -8.74 10.67
N ILE A 51 -7.65 -8.81 11.05
CA ILE A 51 -6.85 -10.02 11.03
C ILE A 51 -6.53 -10.36 12.47
N ALA A 52 -6.91 -11.57 12.91
CA ALA A 52 -6.56 -12.08 14.22
C ALA A 52 -5.53 -13.21 14.06
N THR A 53 -4.33 -12.99 14.62
CA THR A 53 -3.25 -13.97 14.57
C THR A 53 -3.48 -15.11 15.55
N ASN A 54 -2.83 -16.25 15.30
CA ASN A 54 -2.86 -17.39 16.22
C ASN A 54 -2.26 -17.07 17.61
N LYS A 55 -1.53 -15.95 17.75
CA LYS A 55 -0.98 -15.46 19.01
C LYS A 55 -1.91 -14.51 19.76
N GLY A 56 -3.10 -14.23 19.22
CA GLY A 56 -4.10 -13.34 19.83
C GLY A 56 -3.86 -11.85 19.55
N GLU A 57 -2.95 -11.51 18.63
CA GLU A 57 -2.81 -10.13 18.16
C GLU A 57 -3.89 -9.84 17.12
N GLU A 58 -4.51 -8.66 17.20
CA GLU A 58 -5.47 -8.20 16.20
C GLU A 58 -4.92 -6.99 15.47
N PHE A 59 -5.04 -7.00 14.14
CA PHE A 59 -4.67 -5.89 13.27
C PHE A 59 -5.86 -5.44 12.44
N SER A 60 -5.99 -4.13 12.29
CA SER A 60 -6.94 -3.46 11.42
C SER A 60 -6.36 -3.27 10.02
N LEU A 61 -7.17 -3.62 9.03
CA LEU A 61 -6.83 -3.50 7.62
C LEU A 61 -8.02 -2.90 6.87
N ASN A 62 -7.88 -1.66 6.41
CA ASN A 62 -8.94 -0.98 5.65
C ASN A 62 -8.53 -0.86 4.19
N TYR A 63 -9.36 -1.38 3.30
CA TYR A 63 -9.20 -1.16 1.87
C TYR A 63 -9.97 0.08 1.47
N LYS A 64 -9.30 1.04 0.84
CA LYS A 64 -9.97 2.14 0.16
C LYS A 64 -10.16 1.76 -1.29
N VAL A 65 -11.41 1.80 -1.73
CA VAL A 65 -11.84 1.34 -3.05
C VAL A 65 -12.47 2.48 -3.85
N HIS A 66 -12.28 2.43 -5.17
CA HIS A 66 -12.86 3.36 -6.12
C HIS A 66 -13.51 2.56 -7.25
N LEU A 67 -14.73 2.92 -7.61
CA LEU A 67 -15.50 2.33 -8.69
C LEU A 67 -15.00 2.89 -10.03
N VAL A 68 -14.42 2.02 -10.86
CA VAL A 68 -13.89 2.38 -12.18
C VAL A 68 -14.53 1.48 -13.21
N ASN A 69 -15.31 2.06 -14.13
CA ASN A 69 -16.02 1.33 -15.19
C ASN A 69 -16.90 0.18 -14.67
N GLY A 70 -17.53 0.37 -13.51
CA GLY A 70 -18.37 -0.66 -12.87
C GLY A 70 -17.61 -1.70 -12.03
N GLU A 71 -16.29 -1.58 -11.92
CA GLU A 71 -15.46 -2.48 -11.10
C GLU A 71 -14.84 -1.73 -9.92
N TRP A 72 -14.98 -2.27 -8.71
CA TRP A 72 -14.31 -1.74 -7.53
C TRP A 72 -12.82 -2.08 -7.57
N LYS A 73 -11.98 -1.05 -7.48
CA LYS A 73 -10.51 -1.19 -7.47
C LYS A 73 -9.96 -0.63 -6.17
N VAL A 74 -9.11 -1.40 -5.51
CA VAL A 74 -8.35 -0.91 -4.35
C VAL A 74 -7.33 0.11 -4.83
N TYR A 75 -7.35 1.30 -4.25
CA TYR A 75 -6.37 2.35 -4.55
C TYR A 75 -5.46 2.67 -3.37
N ASP A 76 -5.84 2.27 -2.15
CA ASP A 76 -5.02 2.41 -0.95
C ASP A 76 -5.40 1.35 0.07
N VAL A 77 -4.44 1.02 0.93
CA VAL A 77 -4.63 0.12 2.06
C VAL A 77 -4.19 0.88 3.30
N VAL A 78 -4.96 0.79 4.37
CA VAL A 78 -4.66 1.40 5.66
C VAL A 78 -4.44 0.28 6.66
N VAL A 79 -3.21 0.14 7.13
CA VAL A 79 -2.84 -0.84 8.16
C VAL A 79 -2.63 -0.07 9.45
N GLU A 80 -3.36 -0.39 10.53
CA GLU A 80 -3.20 0.29 11.83
C GLU A 80 -3.26 1.83 11.73
N ASN A 81 -4.17 2.35 10.90
CA ASN A 81 -4.35 3.78 10.58
C ASN A 81 -3.24 4.42 9.72
N ILE A 82 -2.30 3.64 9.20
CA ILE A 82 -1.25 4.11 8.29
C ILE A 82 -1.63 3.74 6.85
N SER A 83 -1.93 4.78 6.06
CA SER A 83 -2.14 4.67 4.61
C SER A 83 -0.82 4.40 3.90
N LEU A 84 -0.79 3.32 3.11
CA LEU A 84 0.38 2.94 2.34
C LEU A 84 0.74 4.00 1.31
N VAL A 85 -0.25 4.48 0.56
CA VAL A 85 -0.04 5.50 -0.46
C VAL A 85 0.47 6.79 0.16
N ASN A 86 -0.10 7.22 1.30
CA ASN A 86 0.34 8.45 1.97
C ASN A 86 1.75 8.33 2.56
N ASN A 87 2.11 7.17 3.10
CA ASN A 87 3.44 6.89 3.61
C ASN A 87 4.49 7.04 2.50
N TYR A 88 4.35 6.28 1.42
CA TYR A 88 5.31 6.33 0.30
C TYR A 88 5.34 7.70 -0.38
N ARG A 89 4.18 8.34 -0.57
CA ARG A 89 4.13 9.71 -1.11
C ARG A 89 4.98 10.68 -0.28
N SER A 90 4.91 10.59 1.05
CA SER A 90 5.70 11.45 1.94
C SER A 90 7.21 11.18 1.81
N GLN A 91 7.61 9.92 1.72
CA GLN A 91 9.01 9.53 1.50
C GLN A 91 9.52 9.98 0.13
N PHE A 92 8.75 9.75 -0.94
CA PHE A 92 9.10 10.13 -2.30
C PHE A 92 9.21 11.64 -2.45
N ASN A 93 8.27 12.40 -1.88
CA ASN A 93 8.34 13.86 -1.85
C ASN A 93 9.64 14.35 -1.17
N ARG A 94 10.06 13.71 -0.08
CA ARG A 94 11.32 14.07 0.61
C ARG A 94 12.54 13.80 -0.27
N ILE A 95 12.58 12.66 -0.98
CA ILE A 95 13.68 12.32 -1.90
C ILE A 95 13.72 13.33 -3.05
N ILE A 96 12.57 13.59 -3.69
CA ILE A 96 12.47 14.51 -4.82
C ILE A 96 12.85 15.93 -4.40
N ALA A 97 12.36 16.41 -3.25
CA ALA A 97 12.66 17.75 -2.77
C ALA A 97 14.14 17.95 -2.41
N ASN A 98 14.82 16.91 -1.91
CA ASN A 98 16.24 16.98 -1.53
C ASN A 98 17.19 16.58 -2.66
N SER A 99 16.69 16.01 -3.75
CA SER A 99 17.50 15.47 -4.83
C SER A 99 16.75 15.63 -6.15
N SER A 100 16.19 14.56 -6.70
CA SER A 100 15.44 14.61 -7.96
C SER A 100 14.54 13.39 -8.14
N TYR A 101 13.76 13.39 -9.23
CA TYR A 101 12.98 12.22 -9.63
C TYR A 101 13.88 11.05 -10.07
N GLU A 102 14.97 11.33 -10.79
CA GLU A 102 15.92 10.33 -11.23
C GLU A 102 16.57 9.62 -10.03
N GLU A 103 16.85 10.36 -8.96
CA GLU A 103 17.35 9.79 -7.72
C GLU A 103 16.32 8.89 -7.04
N LEU A 104 15.04 9.27 -7.04
CA LEU A 104 13.97 8.39 -6.58
C LEU A 104 13.93 7.08 -7.37
N VAL A 105 13.94 7.16 -8.71
CA VAL A 105 13.93 5.99 -9.60
C VAL A 105 15.17 5.11 -9.34
N ARG A 106 16.36 5.72 -9.20
CA ARG A 106 17.60 5.00 -8.87
C ARG A 106 17.47 4.25 -7.55
N ARG A 107 16.98 4.90 -6.48
CA ARG A 107 16.76 4.25 -5.18
C ARG A 107 15.73 3.13 -5.25
N MET A 108 14.65 3.28 -6.03
CA MET A 108 13.66 2.22 -6.23
C MET A 108 14.27 1.00 -6.93
N LYS A 109 15.08 1.22 -7.97
CA LYS A 109 15.83 0.16 -8.69
C LYS A 109 16.84 -0.55 -7.79
N GLU A 110 17.56 0.20 -6.97
CA GLU A 110 18.54 -0.31 -6.01
C GLU A 110 17.90 -0.86 -4.72
N ARG A 111 16.56 -0.82 -4.61
CA ARG A 111 15.80 -1.27 -3.43
C ARG A 111 16.22 -0.56 -2.13
N GLN A 112 16.61 0.70 -2.24
CA GLN A 112 16.99 1.59 -1.13
C GLN A 112 15.80 2.38 -0.56
N ILE A 113 14.57 2.00 -0.91
CA ILE A 113 13.37 2.55 -0.29
C ILE A 113 13.03 1.69 0.93
N GLU A 114 13.04 2.31 2.10
CA GLU A 114 12.68 1.64 3.34
C GLU A 114 11.21 1.22 3.31
N VAL A 115 10.97 -0.06 3.54
CA VAL A 115 9.63 -0.58 3.77
C VAL A 115 9.31 -0.41 5.25
N THR A 116 8.57 0.63 5.57
CA THR A 116 7.97 0.83 6.90
C THR A 116 6.61 0.15 6.93
N ALA A 117 6.60 -1.19 6.93
CA ALA A 117 5.51 -1.91 7.59
C ALA A 117 5.93 -1.96 9.07
N GLU A 118 5.17 -1.32 9.95
CA GLU A 118 5.55 -1.23 11.37
C GLU A 118 6.02 -2.58 11.91
N LYS A 119 7.25 -2.58 12.45
CA LYS A 119 7.75 -3.64 13.31
C LYS A 119 7.06 -3.45 14.67
N LYS A 120 6.21 -4.40 15.05
CA LYS A 120 6.03 -4.71 16.47
C LYS A 120 6.78 -6.00 16.74
#